data_AF-A0A8T3T463-F1
#
_entry.id   AF-A0A8T3T463-F1
#
_cell.length_a   1.000
_cell.length_b   1.000
_cell.length_c   1.000
_cell.angle_alpha   90.00
_cell.angle_beta   90.00
_cell.angle_gamma   90.00
#
_symmetry.space_group_name_H-M   'P 1'
#
loop_
_entity.id
_entity.type
_entity.pdbx_description
1 polymer ?
#
loop_
_entity_poly.entity_id
_entity_poly.type
_entity_poly.pdbx_seq_one_letter_code
_entity_poly.pdbx_strand_id
1 'polypeptide(L)' 'MTLLKYLVIPATIVVVGVVYWFLSYEAAGAAMIVIFGIAMTLMGWILVPTVADVGPTAPIDPEWHERRP' A
#
# COMPACT_ATOMS: atom_id res chain seq x y z
N MET A 1 0.33 -12.17 6.78
CA MET A 1 0.50 -11.76 5.36
C MET A 1 1.81 -10.99 5.20
N THR A 2 2.62 -11.22 4.17
CA THR A 2 3.92 -10.52 4.01
C THR A 2 3.71 -9.08 3.53
N LEU A 3 4.36 -8.10 4.16
CA LEU A 3 4.38 -6.66 3.80
C LEU A 3 4.56 -6.44 2.29
N LEU A 4 5.34 -7.29 1.64
CA LEU A 4 5.56 -7.32 0.20
C LEU A 4 4.26 -7.28 -0.63
N LYS A 5 3.21 -8.00 -0.20
CA LYS A 5 1.92 -8.07 -0.92
C LYS A 5 1.20 -6.72 -0.94
N TYR A 6 1.33 -5.94 0.13
CA TYR A 6 0.70 -4.62 0.23
C TYR A 6 1.49 -3.54 -0.50
N LEU A 7 2.79 -3.72 -0.70
CA LEU A 7 3.67 -2.77 -1.38
C LEU A 7 3.79 -2.99 -2.89
N VAL A 8 3.34 -4.15 -3.42
CA VAL A 8 3.37 -4.45 -4.86
C VAL A 8 2.63 -3.42 -5.70
N ILE A 9 1.41 -3.04 -5.30
CA ILE A 9 0.59 -2.09 -6.06
C ILE A 9 1.25 -0.70 -6.06
N PRO A 10 1.60 -0.10 -4.90
CA PRO A 10 2.31 1.18 -4.86
C PRO A 10 3.61 1.17 -5.67
N ALA A 11 4.43 0.11 -5.54
CA ALA A 11 5.68 -0.01 -6.29
C ALA A 11 5.45 -0.03 -7.81
N THR A 12 4.42 -0.76 -8.26
CA THR A 12 4.04 -0.81 -9.69
C THR A 12 3.64 0.56 -10.20
N ILE A 13 2.88 1.35 -9.42
CA ILE A 13 2.47 2.71 -9.79
C ILE A 13 3.68 3.63 -9.97
N VAL A 14 4.66 3.55 -9.05
CA VAL A 14 5.90 4.34 -9.17
C VAL A 14 6.65 3.97 -10.46
N VAL A 15 6.77 2.67 -10.76
CA VAL A 15 7.39 2.20 -12.01
C VAL A 15 6.64 2.74 -13.23
N VAL A 16 5.31 2.71 -13.23
CA VAL A 16 4.48 3.28 -14.31
C VAL A 16 4.73 4.77 -14.48
N GLY A 17 4.87 5.54 -13.38
CA GLY A 17 5.19 6.97 -13.46
C GLY A 17 6.55 7.24 -14.11
N VAL A 18 7.56 6.43 -13.79
CA VAL A 18 8.88 6.51 -14.41
C VAL A 18 8.81 6.16 -15.90
N VAL A 19 8.14 5.07 -16.25
CA VAL A 19 7.98 4.66 -17.66
C VAL A 19 7.19 5.72 -18.44
N TYR A 20 6.12 6.27 -17.86
CA TYR A 20 5.32 7.34 -18.46
C TYR A 20 6.17 8.56 -18.79
N TRP A 21 7.04 9.00 -17.87
CA TRP A 21 7.95 10.12 -18.12
C TRP A 21 8.81 9.92 -19.38
N PHE A 22 9.38 8.73 -19.57
CA PHE A 22 10.21 8.43 -20.74
C PHE A 22 9.41 8.28 -22.05
N LEU A 23 8.10 8.05 -21.97
CA LEU A 23 7.23 7.92 -23.15
C LEU A 23 6.56 9.23 -23.54
N SER A 24 6.14 10.05 -22.56
CA SER A 24 5.34 11.26 -22.79
C SER A 24 6.14 12.55 -22.69
N TYR A 25 7.24 12.57 -21.93
CA TYR A 25 7.97 13.78 -21.53
C TYR A 25 7.08 14.87 -20.89
N GLU A 26 5.94 14.45 -20.34
CA GLU A 26 4.96 15.34 -19.73
C GLU A 26 5.15 15.34 -18.21
N ALA A 27 5.56 16.49 -17.67
CA ALA A 27 6.04 16.59 -16.29
C ALA A 27 4.94 16.51 -15.23
N ALA A 28 3.76 17.09 -15.48
CA ALA A 28 2.71 17.19 -14.47
C ALA A 28 2.05 15.83 -14.21
N GLY A 29 1.72 15.08 -15.27
CA GLY A 29 1.18 13.72 -15.16
C GLY A 29 2.19 12.75 -14.59
N ALA A 30 3.47 12.83 -15.00
CA ALA A 30 4.52 11.98 -14.42
C ALA A 30 4.68 12.23 -12.91
N ALA A 31 4.76 13.49 -12.50
CA ALA A 31 4.84 13.88 -11.11
C ALA A 31 3.62 13.41 -10.30
N MET A 32 2.41 13.60 -10.84
CA MET A 32 1.16 13.13 -10.21
C MET A 32 1.18 11.62 -9.96
N ILE A 33 1.57 10.81 -10.95
CA ILE A 33 1.60 9.34 -10.82
C ILE A 33 2.62 8.92 -9.76
N VAL A 34 3.82 9.50 -9.79
CA VAL A 34 4.87 9.18 -8.81
C VAL A 34 4.48 9.59 -7.40
N ILE A 35 3.95 10.81 -7.21
CA ILE A 35 3.47 11.29 -5.91
C ILE A 35 2.38 10.38 -5.37
N PHE A 36 1.44 9.96 -6.22
CA PHE A 36 0.37 9.04 -5.83
C PHE A 36 0.92 7.67 -5.38
N GLY A 37 1.86 7.09 -6.13
CA GLY A 37 2.53 5.84 -5.73
C GLY A 37 3.28 5.95 -4.40
N ILE A 38 3.96 7.07 -4.16
CA ILE A 38 4.64 7.35 -2.88
C ILE A 38 3.61 7.47 -1.74
N ALA A 39 2.55 8.23 -1.94
CA ALA A 39 1.49 8.40 -0.94
C ALA A 39 0.85 7.06 -0.56
N MET A 40 0.55 6.21 -1.54
CA MET A 40 0.04 4.86 -1.29
C MET A 40 1.04 3.97 -0.53
N THR A 41 2.34 4.10 -0.83
CA THR A 41 3.40 3.37 -0.11
C THR A 41 3.43 3.78 1.35
N LEU A 42 3.37 5.08 1.63
CA LEU A 42 3.33 5.62 3.00
C LEU A 42 2.08 5.16 3.76
N MET A 43 0.91 5.24 3.12
CA MET A 43 -0.34 4.76 3.70
C MET A 43 -0.29 3.26 4.00
N GLY A 44 0.19 2.45 3.05
CA GLY A 44 0.38 1.03 3.26
C GLY A 44 1.35 0.73 4.40
N TRP A 45 2.48 1.42 4.48
CA TRP A 45 3.45 1.24 5.56
C TRP A 45 2.87 1.51 6.95
N ILE A 46 2.07 2.58 7.09
CA ILE A 46 1.44 2.97 8.35
C ILE A 46 0.29 2.03 8.73
N LEU A 47 -0.52 1.61 7.75
CA LEU A 47 -1.73 0.83 7.99
C LEU A 47 -1.48 -0.68 8.06
N VAL A 48 -0.44 -1.22 7.40
CA VAL A 48 -0.16 -2.66 7.40
C VAL A 48 -0.05 -3.26 8.82
N PRO A 49 0.62 -2.62 9.79
CA PRO A 49 0.64 -3.10 11.18
C PRO A 49 -0.74 -3.15 11.85
N THR A 50 -1.68 -2.31 11.42
CA THR A 50 -3.03 -2.23 12.00
C THR A 50 -4.04 -3.18 11.35
N VAL A 51 -3.69 -3.84 10.23
CA VAL A 51 -4.63 -4.74 9.52
C VAL A 51 -4.98 -5.97 10.34
N ALA A 52 -4.06 -6.42 11.19
CA ALA A 52 -4.27 -7.53 12.13
C ALA A 52 -4.84 -7.07 13.49
N ASP A 53 -5.10 -5.77 13.65
CA ASP A 53 -5.42 -5.14 14.93
C ASP A 53 -6.86 -4.63 15.01
N VAL A 54 -7.71 -5.22 14.18
CA VAL A 54 -9.15 -5.03 14.23
C VAL A 54 -9.74 -6.16 15.08
N GLY A 55 -10.81 -5.84 15.82
CA GLY A 55 -11.56 -6.84 16.58
C GLY A 55 -12.08 -7.98 15.69
N PRO A 56 -12.71 -9.01 16.28
CA PRO A 56 -13.17 -10.18 15.53
C PRO A 56 -14.01 -9.75 14.31
N THR A 57 -13.59 -10.19 13.13
CA THR A 57 -14.24 -9.81 11.87
C THR A 57 -15.55 -10.55 11.63
N ALA A 58 -15.80 -11.57 12.45
CA ALA A 58 -17.04 -12.34 12.54
C ALA A 58 -17.36 -12.68 14.02
N PRO A 59 -18.63 -13.00 14.37
CA PRO A 59 -19.01 -13.37 15.75
C PRO A 59 -18.18 -14.52 16.36
N ILE A 60 -17.67 -15.41 15.50
CA ILE A 60 -16.66 -16.42 15.84
C ILE A 60 -15.56 -16.26 14.81
N ASP A 61 -14.45 -15.65 15.21
CA ASP A 61 -13.26 -15.47 14.37
C ASP A 61 -12.14 -16.38 14.92
N PRO A 62 -11.89 -17.55 14.31
CA PRO A 62 -10.91 -18.53 14.81
C PRO A 62 -9.47 -18.02 14.77
N GLU A 63 -9.19 -17.03 13.91
CA GLU A 63 -7.85 -16.45 13.74
C GLU A 63 -7.60 -15.28 14.70
N TRP A 64 -8.66 -14.80 15.37
CA TRP A 64 -8.57 -13.72 16.33
C TRP A 64 -8.31 -14.26 17.75
N HIS A 65 -7.29 -13.71 18.40
CA HIS A 65 -6.96 -14.01 19.79
C HIS A 65 -6.70 -12.71 20.55
N GLU A 66 -7.15 -12.63 21.80
CA GLU A 66 -6.86 -11.49 22.67
C GLU A 66 -5.34 -11.28 22.80
N ARG A 67 -4.89 -10.02 22.65
CA ARG A 67 -3.49 -9.65 22.87
C ARG A 67 -3.12 -10.05 24.30
N ARG A 68 -2.16 -10.96 24.45
CA ARG A 68 -1.58 -11.29 25.76
C ARG A 68 -0.75 -10.09 26.24
N PRO A 69 -0.86 -9.70 27.52
CA PRO A 69 -0.12 -8.57 28.08
C PRO A 69 1.40 -8.77 28.05
#